data_AF-A0A392RYS0-F1
#
_entry.id   AF-A0A392RYS0-F1
#
_cell.length_a   1.000
_cell.length_b   1.000
_cell.length_c   1.000
_cell.angle_alpha   90.00
_cell.angle_beta   90.00
_cell.angle_gamma   90.00
#
_symmetry.space_group_name_H-M   'P 1'
#
loop_
_entity.id
_entity.type
_entity.pdbx_description
1 polymer ?
#
loop_
_entity_poly.entity_id
_entity_poly.type
_entity_poly.pdbx_seq_one_letter_code
_entity_poly.pdbx_strand_id
1 'polypeptide(L)'
;MNEQIGMLVGSHLGGSIKYDDTNNYSPWRKYMRLRVAINTQEPLKTEWTFDREQGAAVKVIFKYEKLGNFCFVCGILGHTESYCSKKHEPDYAETEKKW
;
A
#
# COMPACT_ATOMS: atom_id res chain seq x y z
N MET A 1 9.21 3.13 -16.77
CA MET A 1 9.12 3.42 -15.32
C MET A 1 10.51 3.49 -14.73
N ASN A 2 10.77 4.45 -13.85
CA ASN A 2 12.09 4.67 -13.25
C ASN A 2 12.28 3.77 -12.01
N GLU A 3 13.40 3.04 -11.96
CA GLU A 3 13.74 2.14 -10.85
C GLU A 3 14.03 2.87 -9.54
N GLN A 4 14.76 3.99 -9.58
CA GLN A 4 15.09 4.79 -8.39
C GLN A 4 13.82 5.31 -7.71
N ILE A 5 12.85 5.78 -8.49
CA ILE A 5 11.54 6.18 -7.97
C ILE A 5 10.83 4.97 -7.33
N GLY A 6 10.91 3.80 -7.96
CA GLY A 6 10.34 2.57 -7.42
C GLY A 6 10.94 2.16 -6.08
N MET A 7 12.26 2.22 -5.96
CA MET A 7 12.95 1.91 -4.71
C MET A 7 12.63 2.92 -3.62
N LEU A 8 12.50 4.21 -3.96
CA LEU A 8 12.07 5.26 -3.03
C LEU A 8 10.64 5.02 -2.53
N VAL A 9 9.71 4.70 -3.44
CA VAL A 9 8.33 4.33 -3.09
C VAL A 9 8.31 3.07 -2.22
N GLY A 10 9.10 2.06 -2.56
CA GLY A 10 9.22 0.84 -1.78
C GLY A 10 9.76 1.08 -0.37
N SER A 11 10.72 1.99 -0.24
CA SER A 11 11.29 2.41 1.05
C SER A 11 10.31 3.21 1.90
N HIS A 12 9.40 3.96 1.27
CA HIS A 12 8.32 4.65 1.98
C HIS A 12 7.25 3.66 2.50
N LEU A 13 6.97 2.59 1.76
CA LEU A 13 6.04 1.54 2.19
C LEU A 13 6.62 0.66 3.31
N GLY A 14 7.94 0.48 3.33
CA GLY A 14 8.64 -0.38 4.29
C GLY A 14 10.06 -0.67 3.79
N GLY A 15 10.49 -1.92 3.79
CA GLY A 15 11.79 -2.33 3.24
C GLY A 15 11.68 -2.69 1.75
N SER A 16 12.33 -1.94 0.85
CA SER A 16 12.38 -2.32 -0.58
C SER A 16 13.16 -3.63 -0.76
N ILE A 17 12.53 -4.66 -1.32
CA ILE A 17 13.17 -5.97 -1.57
C ILE A 17 13.58 -6.09 -3.04
N LYS A 18 12.65 -5.83 -3.97
CA LYS A 18 12.90 -6.02 -5.40
C LYS A 18 12.07 -5.08 -6.26
N TYR A 19 12.71 -4.48 -7.25
CA TYR A 19 12.06 -3.90 -8.42
C TYR A 19 11.77 -5.01 -9.44
N ASP A 20 10.54 -5.12 -9.94
CA ASP A 20 10.19 -6.14 -10.94
C ASP A 20 10.84 -5.80 -12.29
N ASP A 21 11.71 -6.68 -12.78
CA ASP A 21 12.43 -6.55 -14.05
C ASP A 21 11.47 -6.39 -15.25
N THR A 22 10.22 -6.88 -15.12
CA THR A 22 9.18 -6.76 -16.14
C THR A 22 8.47 -5.40 -16.16
N ASN A 23 8.77 -4.49 -15.23
CA ASN A 23 8.14 -3.17 -15.17
C ASN A 23 8.32 -2.34 -16.44
N ASN A 24 9.41 -2.56 -17.18
CA ASN A 24 9.73 -1.83 -18.41
C ASN A 24 9.58 -2.69 -19.68
N TYR A 25 9.03 -3.90 -19.56
CA TYR A 25 8.94 -4.85 -20.68
C TYR A 25 7.81 -4.55 -21.67
N SER A 26 6.80 -3.78 -21.25
CA SER A 26 5.64 -3.46 -22.09
C SER A 26 5.31 -1.96 -22.04
N PRO A 27 5.23 -1.29 -23.21
CA PRO A 27 4.83 0.12 -23.29
C PRO A 27 3.44 0.41 -22.72
N TRP A 28 2.57 -0.62 -22.70
CA TRP A 28 1.17 -0.51 -22.29
C TRP A 28 0.97 -0.60 -20.78
N ARG A 29 2.00 -1.01 -20.03
CA ARG A 29 1.89 -1.15 -18.58
C ARG A 29 1.85 0.23 -17.92
N LYS A 30 0.74 0.53 -17.25
CA LYS A 30 0.49 1.82 -16.56
C LYS A 30 0.81 1.83 -15.07
N TYR A 31 1.37 0.75 -14.53
CA TYR A 31 1.70 0.58 -13.11
C TYR A 31 3.04 -0.13 -12.92
N MET A 32 3.72 0.15 -11.81
CA MET A 32 4.94 -0.57 -11.42
C MET A 32 4.63 -1.63 -10.37
N ARG A 33 5.37 -2.73 -10.40
CA ARG A 33 5.35 -3.78 -9.38
C ARG A 33 6.63 -3.70 -8.56
N LEU A 34 6.45 -3.77 -7.26
CA LEU A 34 7.52 -3.73 -6.27
C LEU A 34 7.28 -4.86 -5.29
N ARG A 35 8.36 -5.52 -4.86
CA ARG A 35 8.33 -6.41 -3.69
C ARG A 35 8.88 -5.61 -2.51
N VAL A 36 8.09 -5.52 -1.45
CA VAL A 36 8.41 -4.76 -0.24
C VAL A 36 8.19 -5.64 1.00
N ALA A 37 9.03 -5.47 2.01
CA ALA A 37 8.78 -5.91 3.37
C ALA A 37 7.93 -4.85 4.05
N ILE A 38 6.75 -5.23 4.53
CA ILE A 38 5.81 -4.32 5.22
C ILE A 38 5.70 -4.72 6.68
N ASN A 39 5.45 -3.75 7.55
CA ASN A 39 5.11 -4.01 8.94
C ASN A 39 3.68 -4.57 9.02
N THR A 40 3.53 -5.81 9.48
CA THR A 40 2.21 -6.47 9.55
C THR A 40 1.34 -5.97 10.70
N GLN A 41 1.92 -5.24 11.66
CA GLN A 41 1.20 -4.64 12.79
C GLN A 41 0.62 -3.27 12.46
N GLU A 42 0.96 -2.73 11.29
CA GLU A 42 0.44 -1.45 10.82
C GLU A 42 -0.62 -1.68 9.72
N PRO A 43 -1.62 -0.78 9.61
CA PRO A 43 -2.50 -0.78 8.47
C PRO A 43 -1.71 -0.67 7.17
N LEU A 44 -2.15 -1.41 6.15
CA LEU A 44 -1.64 -1.21 4.80
C LEU A 44 -1.83 0.27 4.40
N LYS A 45 -0.95 0.77 3.52
CA LYS A 45 -1.07 2.12 2.96
C LYS A 45 -1.87 2.04 1.65
N THR A 46 -2.93 2.81 1.48
CA THR A 46 -3.74 2.84 0.24
C THR A 46 -3.19 3.82 -0.79
N GLU A 47 -2.66 4.94 -0.33
CA GLU A 47 -2.14 6.00 -1.17
C GLU A 47 -0.98 6.73 -0.50
N TRP A 48 -0.17 7.39 -1.30
CA TRP A 48 0.83 8.34 -0.85
C TRP A 48 0.88 9.51 -1.81
N THR A 49 0.70 10.71 -1.27
CA THR A 49 0.85 11.96 -2.01
C THR A 49 2.13 12.63 -1.54
N PHE A 50 2.98 13.03 -2.49
CA PHE A 50 4.18 13.80 -2.20
C PHE A 50 4.36 14.94 -3.20
N ASP A 51 4.86 16.05 -2.68
CA ASP A 51 5.12 17.26 -3.46
C ASP A 51 6.43 17.12 -4.23
N ARG A 52 6.44 17.73 -5.42
CA ARG A 52 7.66 17.91 -6.21
C ARG A 52 8.16 19.33 -5.97
N GLU A 53 9.48 19.49 -5.86
CA GLU A 53 10.11 20.82 -5.71
C GLU A 53 9.69 21.78 -6.83
N GLN A 54 9.43 21.25 -8.03
CA GLN A 54 8.83 21.98 -9.13
C GLN A 54 7.70 21.13 -9.75
N GLY A 55 6.46 21.59 -9.57
CA GLY A 55 5.28 21.02 -10.24
C GLY A 55 4.15 20.60 -9.29
N ALA A 56 3.17 19.89 -9.85
CA ALA A 56 2.02 19.39 -9.09
C ALA A 56 2.39 18.19 -8.20
N ALA A 57 1.68 18.07 -7.08
CA ALA A 57 1.75 16.92 -6.20
C ALA A 57 1.46 15.62 -6.95
N VAL A 58 2.21 14.58 -6.64
CA VAL A 58 2.03 13.25 -7.22
C VAL A 58 1.31 12.38 -6.23
N LYS A 59 0.16 11.84 -6.65
CA LYS A 59 -0.57 10.82 -5.90
C LYS A 59 -0.23 9.43 -6.44
N VAL A 60 0.34 8.60 -5.59
CA VAL A 60 0.60 7.17 -5.84
C VAL A 60 -0.50 6.36 -5.17
N ILE A 61 -1.14 5.47 -5.93
CA ILE A 61 -2.16 4.56 -5.41
C ILE A 61 -1.52 3.18 -5.30
N PHE A 62 -1.63 2.57 -4.12
CA PHE A 62 -1.10 1.25 -3.85
C PHE A 62 -2.17 0.19 -4.06
N LYS A 63 -1.76 -0.87 -4.76
CA LYS A 63 -2.52 -2.11 -4.86
C LYS A 63 -1.59 -3.24 -4.49
N TYR A 64 -2.09 -4.16 -3.68
CA TYR A 64 -1.32 -5.26 -3.16
C TYR A 64 -1.74 -6.57 -3.83
N GLU A 65 -0.77 -7.43 -4.08
CA GLU A 65 -0.98 -8.79 -4.58
C GLU A 65 -0.41 -9.77 -3.55
N LYS A 66 -0.99 -10.96 -3.45
CA LYS A 66 -0.52 -12.05 -2.57
C LYS A 66 -0.50 -11.69 -1.07
N LEU A 67 -1.44 -10.86 -0.62
CA LEU A 67 -1.69 -10.66 0.81
C LEU A 67 -2.37 -11.90 1.39
N GLY A 68 -2.04 -12.24 2.63
CA GLY A 68 -2.82 -13.18 3.43
C GLY A 68 -4.13 -12.54 3.92
N ASN A 69 -4.74 -13.15 4.94
CA ASN A 69 -5.92 -12.57 5.59
C ASN A 69 -5.57 -11.20 6.17
N PHE A 70 -6.23 -10.15 5.70
CA PHE A 70 -6.17 -8.81 6.26
C PHE A 70 -7.58 -8.32 6.59
N CYS A 71 -7.65 -7.34 7.48
CA CYS A 71 -8.91 -6.83 7.97
C CYS A 71 -9.36 -5.61 7.18
N PHE A 72 -10.55 -5.65 6.57
CA PHE A 72 -11.09 -4.51 5.82
C PHE A 72 -11.54 -3.34 6.74
N VAL A 73 -11.70 -3.59 8.04
CA VAL A 73 -12.01 -2.52 9.00
C VAL A 73 -10.77 -1.70 9.34
N CYS A 74 -9.64 -2.35 9.67
CA CYS A 74 -8.47 -1.66 10.18
C CYS A 74 -7.24 -1.68 9.25
N GLY A 75 -7.26 -2.45 8.16
CA GLY A 75 -6.18 -2.59 7.20
C GLY A 75 -4.99 -3.45 7.65
N ILE A 76 -5.05 -4.06 8.84
CA ILE A 76 -3.96 -4.84 9.44
C ILE A 76 -4.03 -6.30 8.99
N LEU A 77 -2.87 -6.93 8.80
CA LEU A 77 -2.73 -8.34 8.45
C LEU A 77 -2.88 -9.26 9.68
N GLY A 78 -3.40 -10.47 9.46
CA GLY A 78 -3.44 -11.54 10.47
C GLY A 78 -4.82 -11.80 11.11
N HIS A 79 -5.83 -10.99 10.80
CA HIS A 79 -7.20 -11.23 11.25
C HIS A 79 -8.22 -10.76 10.20
N THR A 80 -9.46 -11.24 10.32
CA THR A 80 -10.59 -10.80 9.50
C THR A 80 -11.43 -9.78 10.25
N GLU A 81 -12.37 -9.12 9.55
CA GLU A 81 -13.27 -8.16 10.18
C GLU A 81 -14.03 -8.73 11.39
N SER A 82 -14.37 -10.02 11.39
CA SER A 82 -15.12 -10.67 12.48
C SER A 82 -14.35 -10.70 13.81
N TYR A 83 -13.02 -10.63 13.76
CA TYR A 83 -12.15 -10.69 14.93
C TYR A 83 -11.41 -9.37 15.17
N CYS A 84 -11.90 -8.27 14.59
CA CYS A 84 -11.26 -6.97 14.69
C CYS A 84 -11.67 -6.23 15.97
N SER A 85 -10.70 -5.95 16.84
CA SER A 85 -10.93 -5.20 18.09
C SER A 85 -11.50 -3.80 17.87
N LYS A 86 -11.21 -3.16 16.73
CA LYS A 86 -11.75 -1.83 16.40
C LYS A 86 -13.28 -1.77 16.33
N LYS A 87 -13.94 -2.91 16.06
CA LYS A 87 -15.42 -2.97 16.07
C LYS A 87 -16.03 -2.75 17.45
N HIS A 88 -15.23 -2.85 18.50
CA HIS A 88 -15.66 -2.67 19.89
C HIS A 88 -15.26 -1.29 20.46
N GLU A 89 -14.61 -0.44 19.65
CA GLU A 89 -14.28 0.93 20.06
C GLU A 89 -15.53 1.82 20.01
N PRO A 90 -15.70 2.75 20.97
CA PRO A 90 -16.92 3.57 21.09
C PRO A 90 -17.17 4.47 19.87
N ASP A 91 -16.12 4.80 19.11
CA ASP A 91 -16.18 5.67 17.93
C ASP A 91 -16.36 4.87 16.61
N TYR A 92 -16.61 3.57 16.68
CA TYR A 92 -16.78 2.73 15.48
C TYR A 92 -18.12 3.00 14.79
N ALA A 93 -18.07 3.59 13.59
CA ALA A 93 -19.20 3.64 12.67
C ALA A 93 -19.00 2.61 11.54
N GLU A 94 -20.00 1.75 11.31
CA GLU A 94 -19.97 0.68 10.30
C GLU A 94 -19.73 1.19 8.86
N THR A 95 -19.98 2.48 8.62
CA THR A 95 -19.77 3.16 7.34
C THR A 95 -18.31 3.53 7.05
N GLU A 96 -17.40 3.46 8.03
CA GLU A 96 -15.97 3.82 7.84
C GLU A 96 -15.11 2.62 7.35
N LYS A 97 -15.61 1.81 6.42
CA LYS A 97 -14.75 0.81 5.78
C LYS A 97 -13.68 1.52 4.95
N LYS A 98 -12.43 1.50 5.42
CA LYS A 98 -11.29 2.13 4.75
C LYS A 98 -10.71 1.30 3.61
N TRP A 99 -11.18 0.05 3.44
CA TRP A 99 -10.68 -0.94 2.49
C TRP A 99 -11.81 -1.67 1.78
#